data_AF-A0A962L908-F1
#
_entry.id   AF-A0A962L908-F1
#
_cell.length_a   1.000
_cell.length_b   1.000
_cell.length_c   1.000
_cell.angle_alpha   90.00
_cell.angle_beta   90.00
_cell.angle_gamma   90.00
#
_symmetry.space_group_name_H-M   'P 1'
#
loop_
_entity.id
_entity.type
_entity.pdbx_description
1 polymer ?
#
loop_
_entity_poly.entity_id
_entity_poly.type
_entity_poly.pdbx_seq_one_letter_code
_entity_poly.pdbx_strand_id
1 'polypeptide(L)' 'MLDLLCRKSNCGDLEVNLAMRHLASHEWGRARMTLERALAKGRLSEPETARTLLQEVCDRLGVMGAKKL' A
#
# COMPACT_ATOMS: atom_id res chain seq x y z
N MET A 1 2.21 -8.64 14.71
CA MET A 1 2.80 -7.63 15.63
C MET A 1 2.92 -6.26 14.98
N LEU A 2 3.28 -6.16 13.68
CA LEU A 2 3.25 -4.91 12.92
C LEU A 2 1.87 -4.24 12.85
N ASP A 3 0.77 -5.01 12.81
CA ASP A 3 -0.60 -4.44 12.78
C ASP A 3 -0.95 -3.57 13.99
N LEU A 4 -0.47 -3.93 15.19
CA LEU A 4 -0.73 -3.16 16.41
C LEU A 4 0.09 -1.86 16.42
N LEU A 5 1.30 -1.90 15.83
CA LEU A 5 2.18 -0.74 15.69
C LEU A 5 1.67 0.23 14.62
N CYS A 6 1.16 -0.27 13.49
CA CYS A 6 0.50 0.55 12.46
C CYS A 6 -0.70 1.32 13.03
N ARG A 7 -1.46 0.71 13.96
CA ARG A 7 -2.60 1.38 14.60
C ARG A 7 -2.21 2.49 15.58
N LYS A 8 -1.05 2.39 16.23
CA LYS A 8 -0.55 3.42 17.17
C LYS A 8 0.30 4.49 16.49
N SER A 9 0.79 4.20 15.28
CA SER A 9 1.60 5.13 14.51
C SER A 9 0.76 6.22 13.86
N ASN A 10 1.29 7.44 13.91
CA ASN A 10 0.75 8.61 13.22
C ASN A 10 1.32 8.81 11.82
N CYS A 11 2.26 7.96 11.38
CA CYS A 11 2.84 7.99 10.03
C CYS A 11 2.48 6.71 9.25
N GLY A 12 2.22 6.87 7.96
CA GLY A 12 1.86 5.77 7.05
C GLY A 12 3.03 4.84 6.69
N ASP A 13 4.25 5.13 7.14
CA ASP A 13 5.47 4.38 6.75
C ASP A 13 5.44 2.92 7.24
N LEU A 14 4.77 2.67 8.37
CA LEU A 14 4.57 1.32 8.87
C LEU A 14 3.62 0.51 7.99
N GLU A 15 2.57 1.15 7.47
CA GLU A 15 1.68 0.53 6.47
C GLU A 15 2.39 0.26 5.15
N VAL A 16 3.30 1.14 4.69
CA VAL A 16 4.13 0.86 3.50
C VAL A 16 5.00 -0.36 3.72
N ASN A 17 5.66 -0.46 4.88
CA ASN A 17 6.44 -1.65 5.24
C ASN A 17 5.59 -2.93 5.31
N LEU A 18 4.38 -2.83 5.85
CA LEU A 18 3.45 -3.96 5.88
C LEU A 18 3.00 -4.36 4.47
N ALA A 19 2.73 -3.39 3.60
CA ALA A 19 2.39 -3.63 2.22
C ALA A 19 3.53 -4.34 1.48
N MET A 20 4.79 -3.94 1.67
CA MET A 20 5.94 -4.63 1.07
C MET A 20 6.02 -6.11 1.48
N ARG A 21 5.65 -6.45 2.72
CA ARG A 21 5.55 -7.85 3.14
C ARG A 21 4.45 -8.60 2.40
N HIS A 22 3.28 -7.99 2.23
CA HIS A 22 2.21 -8.57 1.42
C HIS A 22 2.63 -8.73 -0.05
N LEU A 23 3.41 -7.80 -0.62
CA LEU A 23 3.98 -7.94 -1.97
C LEU A 23 4.92 -9.14 -2.08
N ALA A 24 5.82 -9.30 -1.10
CA ALA A 24 6.73 -10.44 -1.05
C ALA A 24 5.99 -11.78 -0.90
N SER A 25 4.83 -11.78 -0.23
CA SER A 25 3.96 -12.96 -0.08
C SER A 25 2.97 -13.14 -1.23
N HIS A 26 3.07 -12.36 -2.33
CA HIS A 26 2.14 -12.38 -3.46
C HIS A 26 0.68 -12.09 -3.08
N GLU A 27 0.43 -11.48 -1.91
CA GLU A 27 -0.89 -11.09 -1.41
C GLU A 27 -1.26 -9.70 -1.95
N TRP A 28 -1.34 -9.57 -3.28
CA TRP A 28 -1.49 -8.29 -3.97
C TRP A 28 -2.73 -7.48 -3.53
N GLY A 29 -3.87 -8.14 -3.32
CA GLY A 29 -5.09 -7.45 -2.85
C GLY A 29 -4.93 -6.81 -1.47
N ARG A 30 -4.21 -7.49 -0.56
CA ARG A 30 -3.90 -6.96 0.78
C ARG A 30 -2.86 -5.86 0.70
N ALA A 31 -1.83 -6.01 -0.14
CA ALA A 31 -0.83 -4.98 -0.36
C ALA A 31 -1.48 -3.68 -0.84
N ARG A 32 -2.39 -3.76 -1.82
CA ARG A 32 -3.15 -2.62 -2.33
C ARG A 32 -3.93 -1.90 -1.22
N MET A 33 -4.79 -2.62 -0.49
CA MET A 33 -5.59 -2.02 0.59
C MET A 33 -4.71 -1.36 1.66
N THR A 34 -3.55 -1.95 1.93
CA THR A 34 -2.61 -1.43 2.93
C THR A 34 -1.94 -0.14 2.42
N LEU A 35 -1.54 -0.07 1.15
CA LEU A 35 -0.98 1.14 0.53
C LEU A 35 -2.01 2.27 0.41
N GLU A 36 -3.25 1.96 0.01
CA GLU A 36 -4.34 2.95 -0.03
C GLU A 36 -4.58 3.55 1.36
N ARG A 37 -4.55 2.72 2.42
CA ARG A 37 -4.62 3.21 3.81
C ARG A 37 -3.41 4.04 4.21
N ALA A 38 -2.21 3.66 3.81
CA ALA A 38 -0.98 4.41 4.08
C ALA A 38 -1.06 5.82 3.47
N LEU A 39 -1.46 5.91 2.20
CA LEU A 39 -1.63 7.17 1.48
C LEU A 39 -2.76 8.02 2.08
N ALA A 40 -3.88 7.41 2.47
CA ALA A 40 -4.99 8.11 3.13
C ALA A 40 -4.63 8.64 4.52
N LYS A 41 -3.78 7.93 5.28
CA LYS A 41 -3.25 8.41 6.57
C LYS A 41 -2.28 9.59 6.40
N GLY A 42 -1.56 9.63 5.28
CA GLY A 42 -0.56 10.66 5.01
C GLY A 42 0.63 10.57 5.95
N ARG A 43 1.42 11.67 6.03
CA ARG A 43 2.69 11.72 6.79
C ARG A 43 3.62 10.56 6.44
N LEU A 44 3.67 10.25 5.16
CA LEU A 44 4.62 9.32 4.59
C LEU A 44 5.96 10.06 4.44
N SER A 45 7.04 9.41 4.87
CA SER A 45 8.39 9.87 4.59
C SER A 45 8.64 9.86 3.07
N GLU A 46 8.07 8.88 2.37
CA GLU A 46 8.20 8.70 0.93
C GLU A 46 6.84 8.47 0.25
N PRO A 47 6.04 9.53 0.04
CA PRO A 47 4.70 9.41 -0.57
C PRO A 47 4.76 8.96 -2.03
N GLU A 48 5.80 9.35 -2.77
CA GLU A 48 5.99 8.94 -4.16
C GLU A 48 6.28 7.45 -4.28
N THR A 49 7.16 6.91 -3.43
CA THR A 49 7.46 5.47 -3.37
C THR A 49 6.19 4.65 -3.08
N ALA A 50 5.34 5.11 -2.16
CA ALA A 50 4.06 4.46 -1.87
C ALA A 50 3.08 4.48 -3.07
N ARG A 51 3.06 5.56 -3.85
CA ARG A 51 2.25 5.68 -5.08
C ARG A 51 2.76 4.76 -6.18
N THR A 52 4.08 4.72 -6.41
CA THR A 52 4.71 3.82 -7.39
C THR A 52 4.42 2.36 -7.05
N LEU A 53 4.57 1.98 -5.77
CA LEU A 53 4.22 0.63 -5.33
C LEU A 53 2.75 0.33 -5.56
N LEU A 54 1.84 1.25 -5.25
CA LEU A 54 0.41 1.07 -5.46
C LEU A 54 0.08 0.86 -6.95
N GLN A 55 0.71 1.62 -7.84
CA GLN A 55 0.56 1.45 -9.28
C GLN A 55 1.03 0.05 -9.71
N GLU A 56 2.20 -0.40 -9.25
CA GLU A 56 2.70 -1.74 -9.55
C GLU A 56 1.75 -2.85 -9.06
N VAL A 57 1.17 -2.70 -7.85
CA VAL A 57 0.17 -3.66 -7.35
C VAL A 57 -1.07 -3.68 -8.23
N CYS A 58 -1.56 -2.50 -8.62
CA CYS A 58 -2.74 -2.36 -9.47
C CYS A 58 -2.53 -2.98 -10.85
N ASP A 59 -1.35 -2.77 -11.45
CA ASP A 59 -0.97 -3.35 -12.73
C ASP A 59 -0.90 -4.88 -12.63
N ARG A 60 -0.30 -5.42 -11.56
CA ARG A 60 -0.23 -6.87 -11.31
C ARG A 60 -1.57 -7.52 -11.05
N LEU A 61 -2.48 -6.79 -10.38
CA LEU A 61 -3.84 -7.25 -10.16
C LEU A 61 -4.70 -7.18 -11.44
N GLY A 62 -4.18 -6.61 -12.54
CA GLY A 62 -4.97 -6.32 -13.73
C GLY A 62 -6.07 -5.30 -13.47
N VAL A 63 -6.01 -4.58 -12.34
CA VAL A 63 -6.90 -3.46 -12.01
C VAL A 63 -6.27 -2.18 -12.56
N MET A 64 -5.78 -2.25 -13.81
CA MET A 64 -5.68 -1.06 -14.63
C MET A 64 -7.12 -0.57 -14.74
N GLY A 65 -7.36 0.67 -14.31
CA GLY A 65 -8.71 1.20 -14.14
C GLY A 65 -9.63 0.77 -15.26
N ALA A 66 -10.84 0.34 -14.90
CA ALA A 66 -11.97 0.29 -15.81
C ALA A 66 -12.26 1.73 -16.32
N LYS A 67 -11.36 2.30 -17.11
CA LYS A 67 -11.71 3.24 -18.15
C LYS A 67 -12.43 2.39 -19.18
N LYS A 68 -13.75 2.30 -19.00
CA LYS A 68 -14.68 1.95 -20.07
C LYS A 68 -14.28 2.79 -21.28
N LEU A 69 -13.75 2.14 -22.31
CA LEU A 69 -13.82 2.61 -23.69
C LEU A 69 -15.13 2.11 -24.27
#